data_AF-A0A535MR56-F1
#
_entry.id   AF-A0A535MR56-F1
#
_cell.length_a   1.000
_cell.length_b   1.000
_cell.length_c   1.000
_cell.angle_alpha   90.00
_cell.angle_beta   90.00
_cell.angle_gamma   90.00
#
_symmetry.space_group_name_H-M   'P 1'
#
loop_
_entity.id
_entity.type
_entity.pdbx_description
1 polymer ?
#
loop_
_entity_poly.entity_id
_entity_poly.type
_entity_poly.pdbx_seq_one_letter_code
_entity_poly.pdbx_strand_id
1 'polypeptide(L)' 'MRFLIDVRWTPEDRVEGVVVPEGGEVGSAFSGWMELLSLLEPPRTVAKPVSRQSSDQKR' A
#
# COMPACT_ATOMS: atom_id res chain seq x y z
N MET A 1 -3.69 2.85 10.92
CA MET A 1 -2.59 3.63 10.34
C MET A 1 -3.22 4.84 9.68
N ARG A 2 -2.84 6.06 10.06
CA ARG A 2 -3.38 7.30 9.46
C ARG A 2 -2.34 7.89 8.51
N PHE A 3 -2.81 8.70 7.58
CA PHE A 3 -1.99 9.38 6.59
C PHE A 3 -2.43 10.83 6.48
N LEU A 4 -1.48 11.73 6.29
CA LEU A 4 -1.71 13.08 5.81
C LEU A 4 -1.55 13.04 4.29
N ILE A 5 -2.57 13.51 3.57
CA ILE A 5 -2.58 13.49 2.11
C ILE A 5 -2.84 14.92 1.65
N ASP A 6 -1.86 15.51 0.98
CA ASP A 6 -2.03 16.76 0.24
C ASP A 6 -2.40 16.41 -1.20
N VAL A 7 -3.53 16.94 -1.68
CA VAL A 7 -4.13 16.60 -2.98
C VAL A 7 -4.36 17.89 -3.75
N ARG A 8 -3.85 17.94 -4.98
CA ARG A 8 -4.15 19.02 -5.92
C ARG A 8 -4.73 18.46 -7.21
N TRP A 9 -5.63 19.23 -7.81
CA TRP A 9 -6.12 19.00 -9.16
C TRP A 9 -5.22 19.72 -10.16
N THR A 10 -4.86 19.05 -11.23
CA THR A 10 -4.13 19.66 -12.35
C THR A 10 -5.12 20.14 -13.42
N PRO A 11 -4.73 21.08 -14.30
CA PRO A 11 -5.56 21.53 -15.41
C PRO A 11 -5.98 20.43 -16.40
N GLU A 12 -5.30 19.28 -16.40
CA GLU A 12 -5.56 18.13 -17.27
C GLU A 12 -6.55 17.12 -16.64
N ASP A 13 -7.37 17.55 -15.68
CA ASP A 13 -8.27 16.68 -14.89
C ASP A 13 -7.53 15.52 -14.19
N ARG A 14 -6.23 15.68 -13.93
CA ARG A 14 -5.45 14.72 -13.13
C ARG A 14 -5.39 15.16 -11.68
N VAL A 15 -5.10 14.19 -10.83
CA VAL A 15 -4.89 14.40 -9.40
C VAL A 15 -3.45 14.04 -9.09
N GLU A 16 -2.76 14.89 -8.36
CA GLU A 16 -1.39 14.64 -7.91
C GLU A 16 -1.21 15.16 -6.49
N GLY A 17 -0.14 14.75 -5.82
CA GLY A 17 0.07 15.16 -4.44
C GLY A 17 1.16 14.38 -3.73
N VAL A 18 1.13 14.51 -2.40
CA VAL A 18 2.07 13.83 -1.50
C VAL A 18 1.30 13.15 -0.38
N VAL A 19 1.64 11.89 -0.11
CA VAL A 19 1.15 11.14 1.04
C VAL A 19 2.25 10.99 2.09
N VAL A 20 1.94 11.27 3.35
CA VAL A 20 2.85 11.14 4.48
C VAL A 20 2.19 10.23 5.52
N PRO A 21 2.81 9.09 5.90
CA PRO A 21 2.29 8.27 6.99
C PRO A 21 2.41 9.02 8.32
N GLU A 22 1.41 8.87 9.20
CA GLU A 22 1.43 9.47 10.53
C GLU A 22 2.67 9.01 11.31
N GLY A 23 3.51 9.95 11.73
CA GLY A 23 4.81 9.69 12.38
C GLY A 23 5.98 9.49 11.42
N GLY A 24 5.78 9.58 10.11
CA GLY A 24 6.84 9.60 9.11
C GLY A 24 7.31 11.02 8.78
N GLU A 25 8.62 11.20 8.59
CA GLU A 25 9.21 12.47 8.17
C GLU A 25 9.23 12.63 6.63
N VAL A 26 9.13 11.52 5.90
CA VAL A 26 9.28 11.49 4.44
C VAL A 26 7.95 11.10 3.79
N GLY A 27 7.50 11.95 2.86
CA GLY A 27 6.33 11.71 2.02
C GLY A 27 6.67 11.05 0.69
N SER A 28 5.70 10.36 0.10
CA SER A 28 5.78 9.84 -1.27
C SER A 28 4.88 10.67 -2.18
N ALA A 29 5.41 11.12 -3.31
CA ALA A 29 4.61 11.77 -4.34
C ALA A 29 3.75 10.73 -5.09
N PHE A 30 2.59 11.15 -5.59
CA PHE A 30 1.74 10.34 -6.45
C PHE A 30 1.15 11.16 -7.60
N SER A 31 0.88 10.51 -8.72
CA SER A 31 0.18 11.05 -9.88
C SER A 31 -0.97 10.12 -10.26
N GLY A 32 -2.14 10.46 -9.74
CA GLY A 32 -3.41 9.79 -10.00
C GLY A 32 -3.89 8.94 -8.82
N TRP A 33 -5.20 8.65 -8.84
CA TRP A 33 -5.86 7.90 -7.78
C TRP A 33 -5.31 6.48 -7.61
N MET A 34 -4.93 5.81 -8.70
CA MET A 34 -4.42 4.44 -8.62
C MET A 34 -3.08 4.35 -7.88
N GLU A 35 -2.19 5.32 -8.09
CA GLU A 35 -0.90 5.37 -7.41
C GLU A 35 -1.10 5.69 -5.92
N LEU A 36 -1.97 6.65 -5.60
CA LEU A 36 -2.34 6.95 -4.21
C LEU A 36 -2.89 5.72 -3.49
N LEU A 37 -3.84 5.00 -4.10
CA LEU A 37 -4.41 3.80 -3.47
C LEU A 37 -3.36 2.71 -3.25
N SER A 38 -2.42 2.55 -4.18
CA SER A 38 -1.32 1.58 -4.04
C SER A 38 -0.39 1.92 -2.87
N LEU A 39 -0.15 3.22 -2.62
CA LEU A 39 0.65 3.68 -1.48
C LEU A 39 -0.08 3.52 -0.13
N LEU A 40 -1.41 3.47 -0.14
CA LEU A 40 -2.25 3.25 1.05
C LEU A 40 -2.51 1.78 1.33
N GLU A 41 -2.29 0.88 0.35
CA GLU A 41 -2.43 -0.55 0.59
C GLU A 41 -1.40 -0.99 1.65
N PRO A 42 -1.83 -1.60 2.77
CA PRO A 42 -0.87 -2.19 3.71
C PRO A 42 -0.07 -3.27 2.97
N PRO A 43 1.21 -3.49 3.32
CA PRO A 43 2.00 -4.55 2.72
C PRO A 43 1.24 -5.85 2.92
N ARG A 44 0.70 -6.39 1.82
CA ARG A 44 0.00 -7.67 1.81
C ARG A 44 1.00 -8.65 2.38
N THR A 45 0.77 -9.07 3.62
CA THR A 45 1.63 -10.06 4.26
C THR A 45 1.57 -11.25 3.33
N VAL A 46 2.68 -11.52 2.63
CA VAL A 46 2.80 -12.69 1.78
C VAL A 46 2.66 -13.85 2.75
N ALA A 47 1.44 -14.35 2.90
CA ALA A 47 1.17 -15.55 3.65
C ALA A 47 1.98 -16.61 2.93
N LYS A 48 3.16 -16.94 3.48
CA LYS A 48 3.94 -18.10 3.04
C LYS A 48 2.93 -19.24 2.94
N PRO A 49 2.79 -19.92 1.78
CA PRO A 49 1.97 -21.11 1.74
C PRO A 49 2.55 -22.05 2.79
N VAL A 50 1.78 -22.31 3.85
CA VAL A 50 2.14 -23.34 4.82
C VAL A 50 1.98 -24.65 4.06
N SER A 51 3.08 -25.15 3.51
CA SER A 51 3.15 -26.50 3.00
C SER A 51 2.83 -27.42 4.18
N ARG A 52 1.58 -27.86 4.27
CA ARG A 52 1.18 -28.99 5.12
C ARG A 52 1.94 -30.21 4.57
N GLN A 53 3.12 -30.48 5.12
CA GLN A 53 3.73 -31.78 5.04
C GLN A 53 2.82 -32.74 5.82
N SER A 54 1.96 -33.45 5.10
CA SER A 54 1.24 -34.62 5.60
C SER A 54 2.27 -35.73 5.83
N SER A 55 2.90 -35.71 7.01
CA SER A 55 3.49 -36.91 7.60
C SER A 55 2.39 -37.60 8.39
N ASP A 56 1.64 -38.49 7.75
CA ASP A 56 0.90 -39.51 8.50
C ASP A 56 1.14 -40.89 7.86
N GLN A 57 2.26 -41.43 8.34
CA GLN A 57 2.49 -42.83 8.66
C GLN A 57 1.21 -43.68 8.82
N LYS A 58 0.97 -44.61 7.91
CA LYS A 58 0.04 -45.74 8.13
C LYS A 58 0.64 -46.98 7.45
N ARG A 59 1.37 -47.79 8.23
CA ARG A 59 0.95 -49.09 8.80
C ARG A 59 0.73 -50.14 7.72
#